data_AF-A0A0N8RJQ4-F1
#
_entry.id   AF-A0A0N8RJQ4-F1
#
_cell.length_a   1.000
_cell.length_b   1.000
_cell.length_c   1.000
_cell.angle_alpha   90.00
_cell.angle_beta   90.00
_cell.angle_gamma   90.00
#
_symmetry.space_group_name_H-M   'P 1'
#
loop_
_entity.id
_entity.type
_entity.pdbx_description
1 polymer ?
#
loop_
_entity_poly.entity_id
_entity_poly.type
_entity_poly.pdbx_seq_one_letter_code
_entity_poly.pdbx_strand_id
1 'polypeptide(L)'
;HSRHCILFEQLRYFAYSIVNRERELGSFESFMRSLDAYAYNHNSFLKQGFSENLPLSSIRATVKSVGRWTWDRYTGDRRCHRGA
;
A
#
# COMPACT_ATOMS: atom_id res chain seq x y z
N HIS A 1 9.30 8.09 -14.30
CA HIS A 1 8.17 7.86 -13.37
C HIS A 1 8.14 8.95 -12.33
N SER A 2 6.97 9.50 -11.97
CA SER A 2 6.87 10.47 -10.85
C SER A 2 7.03 9.76 -9.49
N ARG A 3 7.58 10.45 -8.47
CA ARG A 3 7.72 9.93 -7.08
C ARG A 3 6.41 9.37 -6.53
N HIS A 4 5.30 10.05 -6.82
CA HIS A 4 3.97 9.61 -6.44
C HIS A 4 3.58 8.29 -7.09
N CYS A 5 3.89 8.11 -8.38
CA CYS A 5 3.57 6.88 -9.09
C CYS A 5 4.44 5.72 -8.61
N ILE A 6 5.72 5.96 -8.28
CA ILE A 6 6.60 4.94 -7.69
C ILE A 6 6.02 4.48 -6.34
N LEU A 7 5.72 5.41 -5.44
CA LEU A 7 5.18 5.08 -4.11
C LEU A 7 3.83 4.37 -4.23
N PHE A 8 2.95 4.85 -5.12
CA PHE A 8 1.64 4.25 -5.35
C PHE A 8 1.75 2.79 -5.79
N GLU A 9 2.60 2.49 -6.78
CA GLU A 9 2.76 1.11 -7.26
C GLU A 9 3.30 0.19 -6.16
N GLN A 10 4.37 0.59 -5.48
CA GLN A 10 4.95 -0.19 -4.37
C GLN A 10 3.91 -0.46 -3.28
N LEU A 11 3.19 0.59 -2.88
CA LEU A 11 2.19 0.50 -1.82
C LEU A 11 0.99 -0.37 -2.23
N ARG A 12 0.56 -0.28 -3.49
CA ARG A 12 -0.54 -1.09 -4.03
C ARG A 12 -0.20 -2.58 -4.00
N TYR A 13 1.00 -2.95 -4.47
CA TYR A 13 1.44 -4.34 -4.43
C TYR A 13 1.56 -4.88 -3.00
N PHE A 14 2.09 -4.07 -2.08
CA PHE A 14 2.15 -4.44 -0.66
C PHE A 14 0.75 -4.58 -0.04
N ALA A 15 -0.16 -3.64 -0.31
CA ALA A 15 -1.53 -3.69 0.18
C ALA A 15 -2.24 -4.98 -0.26
N TYR A 16 -2.07 -5.37 -1.52
CA TYR A 16 -2.65 -6.59 -2.08
C TYR A 16 -2.12 -7.87 -1.45
N SER A 17 -0.86 -7.88 -1.00
CA SER A 17 -0.24 -9.06 -0.41
C SER A 17 -0.70 -9.30 1.04
N ILE A 18 -1.06 -8.25 1.77
CA ILE A 18 -1.42 -8.35 3.20
C ILE A 18 -2.93 -8.25 3.48
N VAL A 19 -3.73 -7.67 2.58
CA VAL A 19 -5.15 -7.34 2.86
C VAL A 19 -5.98 -8.55 3.28
N ASN A 20 -5.81 -9.72 2.65
CA ASN A 20 -6.58 -10.90 3.04
C ASN A 20 -6.20 -11.37 4.45
N ARG A 21 -4.90 -11.38 4.78
CA ARG A 21 -4.42 -11.73 6.12
C ARG A 21 -4.95 -10.75 7.18
N GLU A 22 -4.92 -9.45 6.90
CA GLU A 22 -5.40 -8.44 7.84
C GLU A 22 -6.93 -8.46 8.02
N ARG A 23 -7.69 -8.88 7.00
CA ARG A 23 -9.14 -9.12 7.15
C ARG A 23 -9.45 -10.36 7.99
N GLU A 24 -8.62 -11.39 7.90
CA GLU A 24 -8.82 -12.65 8.63
C GLU A 24 -8.36 -12.56 10.08
N LEU A 25 -7.23 -11.89 10.34
CA LEU A 25 -6.54 -11.91 11.65
C LEU A 25 -6.51 -10.53 12.35
N GLY A 26 -6.82 -9.46 11.64
CA GLY A 26 -6.61 -8.08 12.09
C GLY A 26 -7.85 -7.21 11.92
N SER A 27 -7.60 -5.93 11.66
CA SER A 27 -8.63 -4.93 11.42
C SER A 27 -8.20 -3.95 10.34
N PHE A 28 -9.13 -3.11 9.89
CA PHE A 28 -8.80 -2.02 8.98
C PHE A 28 -7.72 -1.08 9.55
N GLU A 29 -7.71 -0.87 10.87
CA GLU A 29 -6.72 -0.02 11.52
C GLU A 29 -5.31 -0.64 11.49
N SER A 30 -5.17 -1.95 11.76
CA SER A 30 -3.88 -2.63 11.71
C SER A 30 -3.33 -2.69 10.27
N PHE A 31 -4.21 -2.90 9.30
CA PHE A 31 -3.89 -2.80 7.88
C PHE A 31 -3.39 -1.41 7.50
N MET A 32 -4.12 -0.35 7.86
CA MET A 32 -3.74 1.03 7.58
C MET A 32 -2.41 1.40 8.25
N ARG A 33 -2.18 0.98 9.50
CA ARG A 33 -0.92 1.19 10.21
C ARG A 33 0.27 0.53 9.50
N SER A 34 0.06 -0.67 8.96
CA SER A 34 1.07 -1.40 8.19
C SER A 34 1.38 -0.69 6.87
N LEU A 35 0.37 -0.17 6.17
CA LEU A 35 0.54 0.62 4.95
C LEU A 35 1.26 1.94 5.22
N ASP A 36 0.90 2.65 6.29
CA ASP A 36 1.61 3.87 6.71
C ASP A 36 3.10 3.55 6.92
N ALA A 37 3.41 2.60 7.82
CA ALA A 37 4.80 2.22 8.11
C ALA A 37 5.59 1.84 6.84
N TYR A 38 4.99 1.06 5.94
CA TYR A 38 5.59 0.71 4.66
C TYR A 38 5.88 1.94 3.80
N ALA A 39 4.91 2.83 3.64
CA ALA A 39 5.05 4.02 2.81
C ALA A 39 6.07 5.03 3.37
N TYR A 40 6.13 5.19 4.69
CA TYR A 40 7.14 5.99 5.37
C TYR A 40 8.55 5.46 5.11
N ASN A 41 8.76 4.15 5.24
CA ASN A 41 10.07 3.53 5.02
C ASN A 41 10.51 3.58 3.55
N HIS A 42 9.56 3.53 2.61
CA HIS A 42 9.82 3.61 1.17
C HIS A 42 9.91 5.04 0.64
N ASN A 43 9.61 6.06 1.47
CA ASN A 43 9.80 7.47 1.15
C ASN A 43 11.28 7.90 1.25
N SER A 44 12.16 7.21 0.53
CA SER A 44 13.60 7.43 0.48
C SER A 44 14.07 8.01 -0.86
N PHE A 45 13.21 8.80 -1.52
CA PHE A 45 13.47 9.34 -2.85
C PHE A 45 14.74 10.20 -2.93
N LEU A 46 15.08 10.92 -1.88
CA LEU A 46 16.34 11.67 -1.80
C LEU A 46 17.56 10.73 -1.99
N LYS A 47 17.53 9.54 -1.37
CA LYS A 47 18.58 8.52 -1.52
C LYS A 47 18.56 7.85 -2.90
N GLN A 48 17.45 7.96 -3.63
CA GLN A 48 17.27 7.41 -4.98
C GLN A 48 17.61 8.43 -6.08
N GLY A 49 18.16 9.59 -5.73
CA GLY A 49 18.59 10.63 -6.69
C GLY A 49 17.52 11.67 -7.03
N PHE A 50 16.39 11.71 -6.31
CA PHE A 50 15.45 12.82 -6.42
C PHE A 50 15.89 14.02 -5.57
N SER A 51 15.36 15.21 -5.90
CA SER A 51 15.65 16.45 -5.17
C SER A 51 15.15 16.43 -3.73
N GLU A 52 14.05 15.72 -3.44
CA GLU A 52 13.44 15.68 -2.13
C GLU A 52 12.54 14.44 -1.95
N ASN A 53 12.29 14.08 -0.69
CA ASN A 53 11.28 13.08 -0.31
C ASN A 53 9.86 13.63 -0.47
N LEU A 54 8.86 12.76 -0.57
CA LEU A 54 7.47 13.22 -0.55
C LEU A 54 7.13 13.79 0.83
N PRO A 55 6.35 14.89 0.88
CA PRO A 55 5.86 15.41 2.14
C PRO A 55 4.90 14.41 2.77
N LEU A 56 4.83 14.45 4.09
CA LEU A 56 4.05 13.47 4.82
C LEU A 56 2.54 13.50 4.50
N SER A 57 2.00 14.67 4.21
CA SER A 57 0.61 14.81 3.75
C SER A 57 0.34 14.00 2.49
N SER A 58 1.25 14.06 1.51
CA SER A 58 1.17 13.31 0.25
C SER A 58 1.24 11.80 0.46
N ILE A 59 2.10 11.34 1.36
CA ILE A 59 2.22 9.92 1.72
C ILE A 59 0.91 9.44 2.33
N ARG A 60 0.41 10.14 3.35
CA ARG A 60 -0.85 9.80 4.04
C ARG A 60 -2.05 9.82 3.09
N ALA A 61 -2.10 10.76 2.16
CA ALA A 61 -3.14 10.80 1.13
C ALA A 61 -3.08 9.55 0.23
N THR A 62 -1.88 9.16 -0.20
CA THR A 62 -1.66 7.94 -1.01
C THR A 62 -2.05 6.68 -0.23
N VAL A 63 -1.64 6.57 1.04
CA VAL A 63 -1.99 5.48 1.95
C VAL A 63 -3.50 5.36 2.13
N LYS A 64 -4.19 6.48 2.42
CA LYS A 64 -5.66 6.48 2.54
C LYS A 64 -6.37 6.03 1.27
N SER A 65 -5.91 6.50 0.12
CA SER A 65 -6.50 6.13 -1.18
C SER A 65 -6.33 4.65 -1.47
N VAL A 66 -5.10 4.13 -1.39
CA VAL A 66 -4.80 2.72 -1.65
C VAL A 66 -5.46 1.83 -0.61
N GLY A 67 -5.36 2.19 0.67
CA GLY A 67 -5.87 1.40 1.78
C GLY A 67 -7.38 1.22 1.73
N ARG A 68 -8.15 2.31 1.61
CA ARG A 68 -9.62 2.22 1.50
C ARG A 68 -10.04 1.40 0.29
N TRP A 69 -9.51 1.72 -0.89
CA TRP A 69 -9.89 1.00 -2.10
C TRP A 69 -9.56 -0.50 -1.99
N THR A 70 -8.38 -0.83 -1.48
CA THR A 70 -7.96 -2.23 -1.31
C THR A 70 -8.85 -2.94 -0.29
N TRP A 71 -9.13 -2.32 0.84
CA TRP A 71 -9.95 -2.90 1.89
C TRP A 71 -11.42 -3.09 1.48
N ASP A 72 -11.97 -2.22 0.64
CA ASP A 72 -13.39 -2.30 0.27
C ASP A 72 -13.61 -3.08 -1.04
N ARG A 73 -12.67 -3.01 -1.99
CA ARG A 73 -12.87 -3.48 -3.38
C ARG A 73 -11.98 -4.63 -3.79
N TYR A 74 -10.80 -4.78 -3.19
CA TYR A 74 -9.88 -5.84 -3.59
C TYR A 74 -10.24 -7.16 -2.91
N THR A 75 -10.73 -8.14 -3.65
CA THR A 75 -11.08 -9.48 -3.13
C THR A 75 -9.98 -10.52 -3.36
N GLY A 76 -8.81 -10.09 -3.88
CA GLY A 76 -7.76 -10.99 -4.32
C GLY A 76 -8.20 -11.75 -5.57
N ASP A 77 -7.68 -11.40 -6.74
CA ASP A 77 -7.83 -12.28 -7.90
C ASP A 77 -6.89 -13.48 -7.73
N ARG A 78 -7.29 -14.42 -6.88
CA ARG A 78 -6.77 -15.78 -6.82
C ARG A 78 -7.82 -16.75 -7.36
N ARG A 79 -8.46 -16.42 -8.49
CA ARG A 79 -9.00 -17.47 -9.35
C ARG A 79 -7.85 -18.23 -10.02
N CYS A 80 -7.10 -18.98 -9.22
CA CYS A 80 -6.24 -20.07 -9.67
C CYS A 80 -6.63 -21.31 -8.85
N HIS A 81 -7.63 -22.00 -9.39
CA HIS A 81 -7.96 -23.43 -9.24
C HIS A 81 -7.91 -24.07 -7.83
N ARG A 82 -9.03 -23.97 -7.11
CA ARG A 82 -9.51 -25.09 -6.28
C ARG A 82 -10.57 -25.87 -7.06
N GLY A 83 -10.13 -26.71 -8.00
CA GLY A 83 -10.88 -27.85 -8.52
C GLY A 83 -9.95 -29.05 -8.37
N ALA A 84 -10.22 -29.96 -7.43
CA ALA A 84 -11.09 -31.12 -7.54
C ALA A 84 -10.43 -32.22 -8.38
#